data_AF-A0A8C3WWD1-F1
#
_entry.id   AF-A0A8C3WWD1-F1
#
_cell.length_a   1.000
_cell.length_b   1.000
_cell.length_c   1.000
_cell.angle_alpha   90.00
_cell.angle_beta   90.00
_cell.angle_gamma   90.00
#
_symmetry.space_group_name_H-M   'P 1'
#
loop_
_entity.id
_entity.type
_entity.pdbx_description
1 polymer ?
#
loop_
_entity_poly.entity_id
_entity_poly.type
_entity_poly.pdbx_seq_one_letter_code
_entity_poly.pdbx_strand_id
1 'polypeptide(L)'
;MSLNTPIFLKEREEANSKFVEIQQSQTTSIAFEDPLQNLCLASQEVLLKAQQNGRSKCLKCGGSRMFYCYTCYVPVENVPTEQIPHLKLPLKIDIIKHPNETDGKSTAVHAKLLAPEFVNIYTYPCIPEYEEKDHEVALVFPGPKSVSIKDISFHLQKRIENSVRGQNDDLDKPSVKRKKTEEQDLNDSKCKETPLKKIVFIDSTWNQTNKICSDERLQGLLQVELKTRKTCFWRHQKGKPDTFLSTIEAIYYFLVDYHTDVLKEKYKGQYDNLLFFYSFMHQLIKNAKSPGDKETRKITH
;
A
#
# COMPACT_ATOMS: atom_id res chain seq x y z
N MET A 1 15.19 21.26 -65.58
CA MET A 1 15.58 20.88 -64.21
C MET A 1 14.32 20.68 -63.40
N SER A 2 13.73 19.47 -63.46
CA SER A 2 12.65 19.04 -62.58
C SER A 2 13.26 18.02 -61.64
N LEU A 3 13.20 18.25 -60.33
CA LEU A 3 13.65 17.29 -59.33
C LEU A 3 12.48 16.97 -58.40
N ASN A 4 12.06 15.72 -58.52
CA ASN A 4 11.04 15.01 -57.77
C ASN A 4 11.31 15.05 -56.25
N THR A 5 10.25 15.21 -55.47
CA THR A 5 10.22 14.95 -54.02
C THR A 5 9.54 13.58 -53.80
N PRO A 6 10.05 12.70 -52.91
CA PRO A 6 9.70 11.28 -52.95
C PRO A 6 8.34 10.97 -52.32
N ILE A 7 7.54 10.22 -53.07
CA ILE A 7 6.20 9.69 -52.73
C ILE A 7 6.23 8.68 -51.56
N PHE A 8 7.41 8.32 -51.06
CA PHE A 8 7.61 7.20 -50.13
C PHE A 8 7.30 7.48 -48.65
N LEU A 9 7.00 8.73 -48.26
CA LEU A 9 6.71 9.08 -46.86
C LEU A 9 5.22 9.14 -46.51
N LYS A 10 4.33 9.35 -47.49
CA LYS A 10 2.88 9.42 -47.23
C LYS A 10 2.21 8.05 -47.12
N GLU A 11 2.67 7.05 -47.86
CA GLU A 11 2.09 5.70 -47.83
C GLU A 11 2.37 4.96 -46.50
N ARG A 12 3.46 5.33 -45.80
CA ARG A 12 3.85 4.69 -44.53
C ARG A 12 3.04 5.18 -43.34
N GLU A 13 2.55 6.42 -43.38
CA GLU A 13 1.70 6.99 -42.33
C GLU A 13 0.25 6.49 -42.45
N GLU A 14 -0.29 6.35 -43.67
CA GLU A 14 -1.63 5.79 -43.88
C GLU A 14 -1.71 4.28 -43.58
N ALA A 15 -0.64 3.52 -43.86
CA ALA A 15 -0.57 2.10 -43.51
C ALA A 15 -0.49 1.88 -41.98
N ASN A 16 0.24 2.74 -41.25
CA ASN A 16 0.28 2.70 -39.79
C ASN A 16 -1.04 3.14 -39.15
N SER A 17 -1.73 4.15 -39.71
CA SER A 17 -3.04 4.57 -39.20
C SER A 17 -4.10 3.49 -39.36
N LYS A 18 -4.09 2.76 -40.49
CA LYS A 18 -4.98 1.61 -40.73
C LYS A 18 -4.65 0.39 -39.86
N PHE A 19 -3.37 0.16 -39.53
CA PHE A 19 -2.97 -0.92 -38.62
C PHE A 19 -3.43 -0.66 -37.17
N VAL A 20 -3.48 0.61 -36.75
CA VAL A 20 -3.98 1.03 -35.44
C VAL A 20 -5.51 0.95 -35.35
N GLU A 21 -6.25 1.28 -36.41
CA GLU A 21 -7.72 1.16 -36.44
C GLU A 21 -8.22 -0.30 -36.54
N ILE A 22 -7.47 -1.19 -37.21
CA ILE A 22 -7.86 -2.61 -37.34
C ILE A 22 -7.56 -3.39 -36.04
N GLN A 23 -6.53 -3.01 -35.27
CA GLN A 23 -6.32 -3.61 -33.93
C GLN A 23 -7.30 -3.10 -32.87
N GLN A 24 -7.90 -1.91 -33.06
CA GLN A 24 -8.95 -1.40 -32.17
C GLN A 24 -10.33 -2.05 -32.40
N SER A 25 -10.55 -2.72 -33.54
CA SER A 25 -11.84 -3.32 -33.89
C SER A 25 -11.92 -4.84 -33.64
N GLN A 26 -10.84 -5.48 -33.17
CA GLN A 26 -10.83 -6.91 -32.80
C GLN A 26 -10.32 -7.22 -31.39
N THR A 27 -10.32 -6.25 -30.48
CA THR A 27 -10.24 -6.57 -29.05
C THR A 27 -11.65 -6.84 -28.54
N THR A 28 -11.99 -8.11 -28.53
CA THR A 28 -13.10 -8.72 -27.81
C THR A 28 -13.26 -8.01 -26.46
N SER A 29 -14.49 -7.68 -26.09
CA SER A 29 -14.87 -7.00 -24.85
C SER A 29 -14.33 -7.74 -23.61
N ILE A 30 -13.09 -7.46 -23.22
CA ILE A 30 -12.59 -7.74 -21.88
C ILE A 30 -13.29 -6.68 -21.03
N ALA A 31 -14.37 -7.08 -20.37
CA ALA A 31 -14.90 -6.31 -19.26
C ALA A 31 -13.70 -5.93 -18.38
N PHE A 32 -13.47 -4.64 -18.15
CA PHE A 32 -12.50 -4.20 -17.15
C PHE A 32 -12.94 -4.85 -15.82
N GLU A 33 -12.31 -5.97 -15.45
CA GLU A 33 -12.53 -6.58 -14.15
C GLU A 33 -12.19 -5.51 -13.10
N ASP A 34 -13.17 -5.16 -12.28
CA ASP A 34 -12.97 -4.20 -11.21
C ASP A 34 -11.96 -4.83 -10.22
N PRO A 35 -10.75 -4.26 -10.03
CA PRO A 35 -9.69 -4.92 -9.26
C PRO A 35 -10.08 -5.18 -7.80
N LEU A 36 -11.15 -4.56 -7.32
CA LEU A 36 -11.69 -4.72 -5.97
C LEU A 36 -12.80 -5.78 -5.87
N GLN A 37 -13.25 -6.37 -6.98
CA GLN A 37 -14.41 -7.27 -7.03
C GLN A 37 -14.15 -8.66 -6.46
N ASN A 38 -12.90 -9.12 -6.50
CA ASN A 38 -12.50 -10.47 -6.07
C ASN A 38 -11.96 -10.52 -4.62
N LEU A 39 -12.26 -9.50 -3.81
CA LEU A 39 -11.81 -9.38 -2.42
C LEU A 39 -12.82 -10.06 -1.46
N CYS A 40 -12.31 -10.81 -0.49
CA CYS A 40 -13.06 -11.39 0.63
C CYS A 40 -13.34 -10.33 1.71
N LEU A 41 -14.20 -9.36 1.40
CA LEU A 41 -14.58 -8.29 2.32
C LEU A 41 -15.71 -8.68 3.26
N ALA A 42 -15.68 -8.16 4.49
CA ALA A 42 -16.81 -8.18 5.40
C ALA A 42 -17.97 -7.32 4.87
N SER A 43 -19.19 -7.58 5.35
CA SER A 43 -20.38 -6.80 4.97
C SER A 43 -20.20 -5.32 5.33
N GLN A 44 -20.49 -4.44 4.36
CA GLN A 44 -20.41 -2.98 4.50
C GLN A 44 -21.75 -2.34 4.88
N GLU A 45 -22.74 -3.12 5.34
CA GLU A 45 -24.08 -2.64 5.72
C GLU A 45 -24.04 -1.50 6.75
N VAL A 46 -23.12 -1.56 7.71
CA VAL A 46 -22.94 -0.49 8.71
C VAL A 46 -22.60 0.85 8.05
N LEU A 47 -21.80 0.84 6.98
CA LEU A 47 -21.43 2.04 6.24
C LEU A 47 -22.58 2.54 5.37
N LEU A 48 -23.37 1.64 4.79
CA LEU A 48 -24.59 1.99 4.04
C LEU A 48 -25.62 2.70 4.95
N LYS A 49 -25.88 2.14 6.13
CA LYS A 49 -26.78 2.74 7.13
C LYS A 49 -26.26 4.10 7.60
N ALA A 50 -24.97 4.20 7.89
CA ALA A 50 -24.34 5.47 8.29
C ALA A 50 -24.45 6.53 7.19
N GLN A 51 -24.25 6.16 5.92
CA GLN A 51 -24.40 7.07 4.79
C GLN A 51 -25.83 7.61 4.67
N GLN A 52 -26.85 6.77 4.88
CA GLN A 52 -28.26 7.17 4.85
C GLN A 52 -28.61 8.12 6.00
N ASN A 53 -28.06 7.86 7.19
CA ASN A 53 -28.25 8.69 8.38
C ASN A 53 -27.46 10.02 8.33
N GLY A 54 -26.48 10.12 7.42
CA GLY A 54 -25.66 11.30 7.25
C GLY A 54 -24.55 11.42 8.30
N ARG A 55 -24.04 12.64 8.46
CA ARG A 55 -22.88 12.91 9.32
C ARG A 55 -23.25 12.79 10.80
N SER A 56 -22.36 12.18 11.58
CA SER A 56 -22.46 12.09 13.04
C SER A 56 -21.21 12.63 13.73
N LYS A 57 -21.28 12.78 15.06
CA LYS A 57 -20.19 13.33 15.87
C LYS A 57 -19.15 12.27 16.20
N CYS A 58 -17.89 12.67 16.24
CA CYS A 58 -16.83 11.88 16.82
C CYS A 58 -16.95 11.87 18.35
N LEU A 59 -16.92 10.70 18.97
CA LEU A 59 -17.01 10.55 20.43
C LEU A 59 -15.79 11.10 21.19
N LYS A 60 -14.67 11.37 20.51
CA LYS A 60 -13.44 11.92 21.13
C LYS A 60 -13.36 13.45 21.03
N CYS A 61 -13.56 14.02 19.85
CA CYS A 61 -13.39 15.47 19.62
C CYS A 61 -14.69 16.23 19.30
N GLY A 62 -15.83 15.55 19.20
CA GLY A 62 -17.11 16.16 18.82
C GLY A 62 -17.24 16.55 17.35
N GLY A 63 -16.19 16.39 16.54
CA GLY A 63 -16.19 16.77 15.13
C GLY A 63 -17.22 15.99 14.30
N SER A 64 -17.99 16.70 13.46
CA SER A 64 -18.96 16.08 12.54
C SER A 64 -18.25 15.43 11.35
N ARG A 65 -18.47 14.12 11.13
CA ARG A 65 -17.86 13.31 10.06
C ARG A 65 -18.87 12.27 9.55
N MET A 66 -18.59 11.65 8.41
CA MET A 66 -19.50 10.67 7.80
C MET A 66 -19.38 9.27 8.42
N PHE A 67 -18.17 8.69 8.43
CA PHE A 67 -17.96 7.30 8.87
C PHE A 67 -16.96 7.18 10.03
N TYR A 68 -15.95 8.04 10.03
CA TYR A 68 -14.89 8.02 11.04
C TYR A 68 -14.23 9.40 11.13
N CYS A 69 -13.57 9.63 12.25
CA CYS A 69 -12.77 10.81 12.49
C CYS A 69 -11.34 10.62 11.99
N TYR A 70 -10.97 11.41 10.97
CA TYR A 70 -9.63 11.42 10.40
C TYR A 70 -8.55 12.03 11.31
N THR A 71 -8.93 12.65 12.43
CA THR A 71 -7.99 13.22 13.43
C THR A 71 -7.82 12.31 14.63
N CYS A 72 -8.94 11.76 15.16
CA CYS A 72 -8.91 10.92 16.35
C CYS A 72 -8.75 9.42 16.04
N TYR A 73 -8.78 9.05 14.76
CA TYR A 73 -8.68 7.70 14.25
C TYR A 73 -9.67 6.72 14.91
N VAL A 74 -10.92 7.15 15.02
CA VAL A 74 -12.03 6.34 15.57
C VAL A 74 -13.28 6.47 14.70
N PRO A 75 -14.16 5.45 14.68
CA PRO A 75 -15.49 5.57 14.10
C PRO A 75 -16.30 6.73 14.73
N VAL A 76 -17.27 7.27 13.99
CA VAL A 76 -18.25 8.21 14.59
C VAL A 76 -19.35 7.47 15.32
N GLU A 77 -20.12 8.19 16.14
CA GLU A 77 -21.16 7.63 17.02
C GLU A 77 -22.17 6.69 16.32
N ASN A 78 -22.55 6.95 15.07
CA ASN A 78 -23.50 6.11 14.33
C ASN A 78 -22.85 4.93 13.57
N VAL A 79 -21.56 4.68 13.78
CA VAL A 79 -20.81 3.54 13.21
C VAL A 79 -20.23 2.72 14.37
N PRO A 80 -20.97 1.69 14.85
CA PRO A 80 -20.50 0.83 15.94
C PRO A 80 -19.21 0.10 15.58
N THR A 81 -18.25 0.06 16.51
CA THR A 81 -16.92 -0.51 16.25
C THR A 81 -16.99 -2.03 16.07
N GLU A 82 -17.96 -2.68 16.69
CA GLU A 82 -18.19 -4.12 16.66
C GLU A 82 -18.64 -4.62 15.28
N GLN A 83 -19.16 -3.72 14.43
CA GLN A 83 -19.57 -4.03 13.05
C GLN A 83 -18.48 -3.72 12.02
N ILE A 84 -17.31 -3.26 12.47
CA ILE A 84 -16.14 -3.01 11.63
C ILE A 84 -15.20 -4.21 11.77
N PRO A 85 -14.66 -4.77 10.68
CA PRO A 85 -13.72 -5.88 10.79
C PRO A 85 -12.45 -5.45 11.54
N HIS A 86 -12.01 -6.29 12.48
CA HIS A 86 -10.76 -6.10 13.21
C HIS A 86 -9.69 -7.08 12.70
N LEU A 87 -8.53 -6.55 12.33
CA LEU A 87 -7.46 -7.30 11.66
C LEU A 87 -6.25 -7.47 12.58
N LYS A 88 -5.74 -8.70 12.60
CA LYS A 88 -4.41 -9.00 13.12
C LYS A 88 -3.44 -9.00 11.95
N LEU A 89 -2.38 -8.22 12.08
CA LEU A 89 -1.36 -8.10 11.03
C LEU A 89 -0.11 -8.90 11.41
N PRO A 90 0.64 -9.44 10.43
CA PRO A 90 1.87 -10.18 10.72
C PRO A 90 3.01 -9.27 11.21
N LEU A 91 2.88 -7.95 11.05
CA LEU A 91 3.89 -6.95 11.36
C LEU A 91 3.25 -5.73 12.04
N LYS A 92 4.03 -5.02 12.86
CA LYS A 92 3.66 -3.65 13.24
C LYS A 92 3.86 -2.71 12.06
N ILE A 93 3.00 -1.70 11.94
CA ILE A 93 3.04 -0.72 10.87
C ILE A 93 3.12 0.66 11.49
N ASP A 94 4.15 1.42 11.15
CA ASP A 94 4.22 2.84 11.46
C ASP A 94 3.99 3.64 10.17
N ILE A 95 3.09 4.62 10.22
CA ILE A 95 2.79 5.50 9.09
C ILE A 95 3.23 6.92 9.46
N ILE A 96 4.16 7.47 8.71
CA ILE A 96 4.64 8.84 8.88
C ILE A 96 3.86 9.75 7.95
N LYS A 97 2.87 10.45 8.52
CA LYS A 97 2.00 11.39 7.82
C LYS A 97 2.64 12.76 7.69
N HIS A 98 2.59 13.34 6.49
CA HIS A 98 3.00 14.72 6.27
C HIS A 98 1.97 15.70 6.90
N PRO A 99 2.41 16.77 7.59
CA PRO A 99 1.49 17.70 8.27
C PRO A 99 0.53 18.42 7.31
N ASN A 100 0.97 18.68 6.08
CA ASN A 100 0.14 19.32 5.05
C ASN A 100 -0.70 18.31 4.23
N GLU A 101 -0.63 17.01 4.53
CA GLU A 101 -1.51 16.03 3.90
C GLU A 101 -2.94 16.27 4.39
N THR A 102 -3.89 16.39 3.47
CA THR A 102 -5.28 16.68 3.83
C THR A 102 -5.90 15.45 4.49
N ASP A 103 -6.28 15.56 5.75
CA ASP A 103 -6.79 14.42 6.54
C ASP A 103 -7.98 13.70 5.88
N GLY A 104 -8.90 14.44 5.23
CA GLY A 104 -10.04 13.86 4.53
C GLY A 104 -9.70 13.15 3.20
N LYS A 105 -8.43 13.23 2.76
CA LYS A 105 -7.91 12.55 1.57
C LYS A 105 -7.04 11.35 1.88
N SER A 106 -6.35 11.37 3.03
CA SER A 106 -5.51 10.28 3.50
C SER A 106 -6.28 8.97 3.64
N THR A 107 -5.73 7.89 3.09
CA THR A 107 -6.24 6.53 3.28
C THR A 107 -5.51 5.79 4.41
N ALA A 108 -4.47 6.38 5.01
CA ALA A 108 -3.75 5.80 6.14
C ALA A 108 -4.66 5.50 7.34
N VAL A 109 -5.68 6.35 7.55
CA VAL A 109 -6.67 6.19 8.63
C VAL A 109 -7.40 4.85 8.56
N HIS A 110 -7.58 4.29 7.36
CA HIS A 110 -8.27 3.00 7.19
C HIS A 110 -7.52 1.89 7.92
N ALA A 111 -6.20 1.83 7.76
CA ALA A 111 -5.35 0.86 8.43
C ALA A 111 -5.44 0.99 9.96
N LYS A 112 -5.44 2.22 10.50
CA LYS A 112 -5.56 2.45 11.94
C LYS A 112 -6.92 2.06 12.51
N LEU A 113 -8.01 2.25 11.76
CA LEU A 113 -9.35 1.84 12.18
C LEU A 113 -9.52 0.33 12.21
N LEU A 114 -8.91 -0.37 11.24
CA LEU A 114 -9.08 -1.81 11.04
C LEU A 114 -8.09 -2.64 11.87
N ALA A 115 -6.90 -2.12 12.15
CA ALA A 115 -5.86 -2.80 12.92
C ALA A 115 -5.23 -1.86 13.97
N PRO A 116 -6.02 -1.33 14.93
CA PRO A 116 -5.58 -0.30 15.88
C PRO A 116 -4.40 -0.73 16.76
N GLU A 117 -4.27 -2.03 17.05
CA GLU A 117 -3.17 -2.59 17.84
C GLU A 117 -1.85 -2.69 17.04
N PHE A 118 -1.92 -2.75 15.72
CA PHE A 118 -0.77 -3.02 14.85
C PHE A 118 -0.29 -1.78 14.11
N VAL A 119 -1.16 -0.80 13.89
CA VAL A 119 -0.87 0.38 13.09
C VAL A 119 -0.73 1.60 14.00
N ASN A 120 0.32 2.40 13.81
CA ASN A 120 0.45 3.72 14.42
C ASN A 120 0.59 4.77 13.32
N ILE A 121 0.02 5.95 13.54
CA ILE A 121 0.13 7.10 12.65
C ILE A 121 0.82 8.21 13.42
N TYR A 122 1.93 8.71 12.86
CA TYR A 122 2.71 9.80 13.42
C TYR A 122 2.67 10.97 12.45
N THR A 123 2.51 12.19 12.96
CA THR A 123 2.57 13.39 12.11
C THR A 123 3.99 13.94 12.14
N TYR A 124 4.62 14.06 10.97
CA TYR A 124 5.96 14.65 10.83
C TYR A 124 5.99 16.08 11.40
N PRO A 125 7.01 16.46 12.20
CA PRO A 125 8.31 15.81 12.38
C PRO A 125 8.41 14.75 13.49
N CYS A 126 7.30 14.33 14.10
CA CYS A 126 7.29 13.40 15.23
C CYS A 126 7.46 11.93 14.81
N ILE A 127 8.57 11.58 14.15
CA ILE A 127 8.90 10.18 13.78
C ILE A 127 9.41 9.43 15.04
N PRO A 128 9.08 8.15 15.24
CA PRO A 128 9.71 7.32 16.26
C PRO A 128 11.21 7.12 16.02
N GLU A 129 11.97 6.94 17.10
CA GLU A 129 13.38 6.51 17.03
C GLU A 129 13.45 5.02 16.64
N TYR A 130 14.24 4.73 15.61
CA TYR A 130 14.46 3.38 15.07
C TYR A 130 15.91 2.91 15.22
N GLU A 131 16.75 3.72 15.87
CA GLU A 131 18.13 3.45 16.22
C GLU A 131 18.23 2.08 16.88
N GLU A 132 19.27 1.33 16.51
CA GLU A 132 19.54 -0.05 16.96
C GLU A 132 18.49 -1.09 16.55
N LYS A 133 17.40 -0.69 15.87
CA LYS A 133 16.32 -1.59 15.37
C LYS A 133 16.30 -1.68 13.85
N ASP A 134 17.33 -1.16 13.18
CA ASP A 134 17.50 -1.16 11.73
C ASP A 134 17.62 -2.57 11.10
N HIS A 135 17.78 -3.60 11.94
CA HIS A 135 17.79 -5.01 11.59
C HIS A 135 16.41 -5.70 11.69
N GLU A 136 15.41 -5.03 12.26
CA GLU A 136 14.03 -5.52 12.39
C GLU A 136 12.96 -4.56 11.84
N VAL A 137 13.37 -3.37 11.39
CA VAL A 137 12.53 -2.32 10.80
C VAL A 137 12.96 -2.06 9.35
N ALA A 138 11.97 -1.96 8.46
CA ALA A 138 12.17 -1.54 7.07
C ALA A 138 11.24 -0.39 6.67
N LEU A 139 11.57 0.32 5.60
CA LEU A 139 10.78 1.42 5.02
C LEU A 139 10.29 1.00 3.63
N VAL A 140 8.99 1.11 3.36
CA VAL A 140 8.46 0.98 1.99
C VAL A 140 8.65 2.29 1.27
N PHE A 141 9.65 2.34 0.39
CA PHE A 141 9.92 3.50 -0.45
C PHE A 141 10.77 3.08 -1.66
N PRO A 142 10.38 3.49 -2.89
CA PRO A 142 11.19 3.21 -4.08
C PRO A 142 12.45 4.07 -4.09
N GLY A 143 13.62 3.48 -4.34
CA GLY A 143 14.88 4.20 -4.34
C GLY A 143 15.99 3.47 -5.09
N PRO A 144 17.13 4.12 -5.39
CA PRO A 144 18.23 3.48 -6.10
C PRO A 144 18.86 2.29 -5.33
N LYS A 145 18.60 2.19 -4.03
CA LYS A 145 19.10 1.13 -3.13
C LYS A 145 17.96 0.28 -2.56
N SER A 146 16.72 0.41 -3.06
CA SER A 146 15.60 -0.41 -2.58
C SER A 146 15.76 -1.86 -3.02
N VAL A 147 15.26 -2.76 -2.18
CA VAL A 147 15.27 -4.21 -2.45
C VAL A 147 13.85 -4.71 -2.67
N SER A 148 13.73 -5.88 -3.30
CA SER A 148 12.43 -6.52 -3.45
C SER A 148 11.92 -7.08 -2.12
N ILE A 149 10.60 -7.24 -1.98
CA ILE A 149 10.00 -7.85 -0.78
C ILE A 149 10.57 -9.25 -0.50
N LYS A 150 10.91 -10.02 -1.55
CA LYS A 150 11.41 -11.39 -1.42
C LYS A 150 12.77 -11.45 -0.71
N ASP A 151 13.54 -10.37 -0.80
CA ASP A 151 14.92 -10.30 -0.33
C ASP A 151 15.05 -9.65 1.05
N ILE A 152 13.95 -9.17 1.65
CA ILE A 152 13.97 -8.48 2.95
C ILE A 152 14.71 -9.30 4.01
N SER A 153 14.32 -10.57 4.18
CA SER A 153 14.90 -11.43 5.22
C SER A 153 16.41 -11.60 5.08
N PHE A 154 16.90 -11.72 3.84
CA PHE A 154 18.33 -11.84 3.56
C PHE A 154 19.09 -10.56 3.94
N HIS A 155 18.57 -9.40 3.55
CA HIS A 155 19.21 -8.12 3.84
C HIS A 155 19.21 -7.77 5.32
N LEU A 156 18.13 -8.07 6.03
CA LEU A 156 18.04 -7.85 7.48
C LEU A 156 18.98 -8.79 8.25
N GLN A 157 19.07 -10.07 7.86
CA GLN A 157 20.00 -11.01 8.48
C GLN A 157 21.47 -10.57 8.33
N LYS A 158 21.83 -10.05 7.15
CA LYS A 158 23.17 -9.48 6.91
C LYS A 158 23.48 -8.28 7.82
N ARG A 159 22.48 -7.46 8.18
CA ARG A 159 22.65 -6.35 9.14
C ARG A 159 22.95 -6.87 10.56
N ILE A 160 22.26 -7.93 10.98
CA ILE A 160 22.52 -8.61 12.26
C ILE A 160 23.96 -9.16 12.30
N GLU A 161 24.41 -9.83 11.24
CA GLU A 161 25.77 -10.39 11.19
C GLU A 161 26.86 -9.30 11.23
N ASN A 162 26.61 -8.16 10.58
CA ASN A 162 27.56 -7.04 10.57
C ASN A 162 27.64 -6.31 11.91
N SER A 163 26.52 -6.15 12.62
CA SER A 163 26.52 -5.53 13.96
C SER A 163 27.26 -6.38 14.97
N VAL A 164 27.14 -7.71 14.88
CA VAL A 164 27.89 -8.67 15.73
C VAL A 164 29.39 -8.64 15.40
N ARG A 165 29.77 -8.52 14.12
CA ARG A 165 31.19 -8.45 13.73
C ARG A 165 31.86 -7.16 14.23
N GLY A 166 31.19 -6.01 14.11
CA GLY A 166 31.73 -4.73 14.56
C GLY A 166 31.91 -4.59 16.08
N GLN A 167 31.24 -5.42 16.89
CA GLN A 167 31.46 -5.47 18.34
C GLN A 167 32.63 -6.38 18.76
N ASN A 168 33.13 -7.27 17.88
CA ASN A 168 34.17 -8.24 18.21
C ASN A 168 35.59 -7.81 17.76
N ASP A 169 35.74 -6.62 17.19
CA ASP A 169 37.04 -6.13 16.70
C ASP A 169 37.94 -5.51 17.81
N ASP A 170 37.65 -5.75 19.10
CA ASP A 170 38.49 -5.33 20.24
C ASP A 170 39.06 -6.49 21.07
N LEU A 171 39.16 -7.72 20.53
CA LEU A 171 39.99 -8.77 21.12
C LEU A 171 40.61 -9.68 20.03
N ASP A 172 41.93 -9.54 19.85
CA ASP A 172 42.80 -10.40 19.04
C ASP A 172 42.56 -11.91 19.26
N LYS A 173 42.03 -12.62 18.23
CA LYS A 173 42.33 -14.06 18.02
C LYS A 173 42.03 -14.55 16.59
N PRO A 174 42.90 -15.36 15.97
CA PRO A 174 42.83 -15.62 14.54
C PRO A 174 41.81 -16.69 14.15
N SER A 175 41.25 -16.47 12.96
CA SER A 175 40.30 -17.28 12.19
C SER A 175 40.64 -18.76 12.05
N VAL A 176 39.68 -19.64 12.39
CA VAL A 176 39.74 -21.07 12.07
C VAL A 176 38.98 -21.38 10.78
N LYS A 177 39.66 -22.14 9.91
CA LYS A 177 39.34 -22.52 8.53
C LYS A 177 37.99 -23.24 8.37
N ARG A 178 37.32 -22.94 7.25
CA ARG A 178 36.20 -23.69 6.64
C ARG A 178 36.45 -25.20 6.62
N LYS A 179 35.42 -25.98 6.96
CA LYS A 179 35.20 -27.33 6.39
C LYS A 179 33.86 -27.36 5.66
N LYS A 180 33.92 -27.76 4.40
CA LYS A 180 32.84 -28.24 3.55
C LYS A 180 32.41 -29.62 4.09
N THR A 181 31.11 -29.94 4.07
CA THR A 181 30.56 -31.26 3.68
C THR A 181 29.08 -31.44 4.11
N GLU A 182 28.30 -31.77 3.07
CA GLU A 182 27.09 -32.60 2.96
C GLU A 182 25.71 -32.20 3.52
N GLU A 183 24.76 -32.37 2.60
CA GLU A 183 23.31 -32.36 2.73
C GLU A 183 22.85 -33.47 3.66
N GLN A 184 21.93 -33.15 4.56
CA GLN A 184 20.96 -34.12 5.08
C GLN A 184 19.69 -33.37 5.51
N ASP A 185 18.63 -33.64 4.75
CA ASP A 185 17.24 -33.36 5.12
C ASP A 185 16.91 -33.98 6.48
N LEU A 186 16.06 -33.31 7.25
CA LEU A 186 14.91 -33.88 7.99
C LEU A 186 14.17 -32.76 8.75
N ASN A 187 13.09 -32.30 8.13
CA ASN A 187 11.80 -31.89 8.72
C ASN A 187 11.78 -31.54 10.23
N ASP A 188 11.80 -30.24 10.53
CA ASP A 188 11.12 -29.69 11.70
C ASP A 188 10.38 -28.42 11.25
N SER A 189 9.05 -28.44 11.35
CA SER A 189 8.16 -27.32 11.00
C SER A 189 8.28 -26.20 12.04
N LYS A 190 9.45 -25.58 12.09
CA LYS A 190 9.70 -24.36 12.85
C LYS A 190 9.50 -23.19 11.88
N CYS A 191 8.44 -22.43 12.11
CA CYS A 191 8.25 -21.12 11.49
C CYS A 191 9.58 -20.38 11.60
N LYS A 192 10.27 -20.15 10.47
CA LYS A 192 11.49 -19.35 10.48
C LYS A 192 11.06 -17.96 10.89
N GLU A 193 11.28 -17.60 12.16
CA GLU A 193 11.00 -16.26 12.65
C GLU A 193 11.73 -15.28 11.75
N THR A 194 10.95 -14.49 11.01
CA THR A 194 11.52 -13.48 10.12
C THR A 194 12.07 -12.35 10.98
N PRO A 195 13.25 -11.81 10.67
CA PRO A 195 13.84 -10.72 11.46
C PRO A 195 12.99 -9.44 11.40
N LEU A 196 12.21 -9.24 10.33
CA LEU A 196 11.32 -8.10 10.19
C LEU A 196 10.17 -8.18 11.21
N LYS A 197 10.07 -7.19 12.09
CA LYS A 197 8.96 -7.03 13.05
C LYS A 197 8.07 -5.83 12.73
N LYS A 198 8.61 -4.83 12.03
CA LYS A 198 7.93 -3.57 11.75
C LYS A 198 8.23 -3.04 10.35
N ILE A 199 7.22 -2.47 9.72
CA ILE A 199 7.32 -1.81 8.42
C ILE A 199 6.85 -0.36 8.52
N VAL A 200 7.57 0.55 7.89
CA VAL A 200 7.27 1.99 7.88
C VAL A 200 6.73 2.38 6.51
N PHE A 201 5.69 3.22 6.49
CA PHE A 201 5.13 3.84 5.29
C PHE A 201 5.11 5.36 5.45
N ILE A 202 5.10 6.09 4.33
CA ILE A 202 4.98 7.55 4.30
C ILE A 202 3.62 7.92 3.70
N ASP A 203 2.80 8.66 4.45
CA ASP A 203 1.51 9.18 3.99
C ASP A 203 1.65 10.66 3.60
N SER A 204 1.84 10.91 2.31
CA SER A 204 1.98 12.25 1.76
C SER A 204 1.69 12.28 0.27
N THR A 205 1.50 13.47 -0.29
CA THR A 205 1.62 13.64 -1.74
C THR A 205 3.05 13.32 -2.21
N TRP A 206 3.20 12.79 -3.41
CA TRP A 206 4.51 12.45 -3.99
C TRP A 206 5.48 13.64 -4.07
N ASN A 207 4.98 14.87 -4.17
CA ASN A 207 5.84 16.06 -4.18
C ASN A 207 6.37 16.42 -2.77
N GLN A 208 5.69 15.99 -1.70
CA GLN A 208 6.05 16.28 -0.31
C GLN A 208 6.89 15.18 0.33
N THR A 209 6.86 13.96 -0.22
CA THR A 209 7.48 12.76 0.36
C THR A 209 8.98 12.88 0.61
N ASN A 210 9.69 13.63 -0.23
CA ASN A 210 11.15 13.77 -0.16
C ASN A 210 11.63 14.34 1.18
N LYS A 211 10.86 15.23 1.81
CA LYS A 211 11.22 15.80 3.11
C LYS A 211 11.20 14.77 4.23
N ILE A 212 10.26 13.81 4.16
CA ILE A 212 10.13 12.75 5.16
C ILE A 212 11.17 11.67 4.89
N CYS A 213 11.28 11.20 3.64
CA CYS A 213 12.23 10.13 3.29
C CYS A 213 13.70 10.50 3.56
N SER A 214 14.04 11.79 3.55
CA SER A 214 15.39 12.28 3.86
C SER A 214 15.64 12.52 5.35
N ASP A 215 14.68 12.28 6.24
CA ASP A 215 14.88 12.36 7.68
C ASP A 215 15.89 11.30 8.15
N GLU A 216 16.82 11.69 9.02
CA GLU A 216 17.94 10.84 9.49
C GLU A 216 17.47 9.51 10.09
N ARG A 217 16.34 9.52 10.80
CA ARG A 217 15.74 8.35 11.44
C ARG A 217 15.21 7.32 10.44
N LEU A 218 14.95 7.75 9.20
CA LEU A 218 14.50 6.88 8.10
C LEU A 218 15.63 6.48 7.15
N GLN A 219 16.68 7.31 7.01
CA GLN A 219 17.77 7.06 6.06
C GLN A 219 18.56 5.77 6.36
N GLY A 220 18.68 5.37 7.63
CA GLY A 220 19.36 4.14 8.02
C GLY A 220 18.57 2.85 7.72
N LEU A 221 17.26 2.95 7.48
CA LEU A 221 16.40 1.79 7.31
C LEU A 221 16.60 1.10 5.96
N LEU A 222 16.35 -0.21 5.92
CA LEU A 222 16.28 -0.94 4.67
C LEU A 222 15.09 -0.43 3.85
N GLN A 223 15.35 0.05 2.64
CA GLN A 223 14.29 0.46 1.71
C GLN A 223 13.76 -0.74 0.93
N VAL A 224 12.45 -0.87 0.86
CA VAL A 224 11.74 -1.94 0.16
C VAL A 224 10.84 -1.33 -0.91
N GLU A 225 10.95 -1.85 -2.13
CA GLU A 225 10.12 -1.44 -3.25
C GLU A 225 9.02 -2.47 -3.54
N LEU A 226 7.82 -1.95 -3.82
CA LEU A 226 6.68 -2.77 -4.21
C LEU A 226 6.73 -3.08 -5.70
N LYS A 227 6.15 -4.22 -6.10
CA LYS A 227 5.90 -4.51 -7.52
C LYS A 227 5.00 -3.42 -8.11
N THR A 228 5.25 -3.03 -9.36
CA THR A 228 4.41 -2.08 -10.09
C THR A 228 2.98 -2.60 -10.20
N ARG A 229 2.01 -1.80 -9.77
CA ARG A 229 0.58 -2.14 -9.77
C ARG A 229 -0.24 -0.93 -10.17
N LYS A 230 -1.37 -1.15 -10.84
CA LYS A 230 -2.31 -0.07 -11.13
C LYS A 230 -3.13 0.25 -9.90
N THR A 231 -3.23 1.54 -9.57
CA THR A 231 -4.06 2.04 -8.47
C THR A 231 -5.53 2.10 -8.89
N CYS A 232 -6.42 1.87 -7.92
CA CYS A 232 -7.85 2.17 -8.02
C CYS A 232 -8.20 3.53 -7.39
N PHE A 233 -7.20 4.35 -7.06
CA PHE A 233 -7.41 5.55 -6.26
C PHE A 233 -8.13 6.64 -7.03
N TRP A 234 -9.33 7.00 -6.58
CA TRP A 234 -10.23 7.89 -7.32
C TRP A 234 -9.82 9.37 -7.34
N ARG A 235 -8.79 9.78 -6.59
CA ARG A 235 -8.25 11.15 -6.56
C ARG A 235 -6.87 11.23 -7.22
N HIS A 236 -6.79 10.79 -8.48
CA HIS A 236 -5.56 10.85 -9.26
C HIS A 236 -4.93 12.24 -9.27
N GLN A 237 -3.61 12.29 -9.12
CA GLN A 237 -2.84 13.52 -9.29
C GLN A 237 -2.56 13.74 -10.78
N LYS A 238 -2.90 14.93 -11.30
CA LYS A 238 -2.72 15.25 -12.72
C LYS A 238 -1.25 15.09 -13.12
N GLY A 239 -1.00 14.34 -14.19
CA GLY A 239 0.35 14.12 -14.73
C GLY A 239 1.21 13.11 -13.94
N LYS A 240 0.63 12.38 -12.98
CA LYS A 240 1.28 11.24 -12.33
C LYS A 240 0.79 9.92 -12.93
N PRO A 241 1.62 8.87 -12.96
CA PRO A 241 1.23 7.59 -13.52
C PRO A 241 0.14 6.92 -12.67
N ASP A 242 -0.64 6.03 -13.29
CA ASP A 242 -1.65 5.18 -12.63
C ASP A 242 -1.02 4.07 -11.77
N THR A 243 0.31 4.10 -11.57
CA THR A 243 1.05 3.16 -10.73
C THR A 243 1.30 3.68 -9.32
N PHE A 244 0.92 4.94 -9.05
CA PHE A 244 1.11 5.59 -7.77
C PHE A 244 -0.01 5.22 -6.80
N LEU A 245 0.26 4.20 -5.99
CA LEU A 245 -0.66 3.66 -4.99
C LEU A 245 -1.00 4.67 -3.91
N SER A 246 -2.24 4.60 -3.41
CA SER A 246 -2.59 5.24 -2.14
C SER A 246 -1.97 4.49 -0.96
N THR A 247 -1.88 5.12 0.21
CA THR A 247 -1.24 4.54 1.40
C THR A 247 -1.86 3.19 1.79
N ILE A 248 -3.18 3.06 1.79
CA ILE A 248 -3.84 1.78 2.13
C ILE A 248 -3.60 0.68 1.08
N GLU A 249 -3.51 1.03 -0.21
CA GLU A 249 -3.17 0.06 -1.25
C GLU A 249 -1.72 -0.41 -1.11
N ALA A 250 -0.79 0.50 -0.82
CA ALA A 250 0.61 0.17 -0.56
C ALA A 250 0.74 -0.80 0.63
N ILE A 251 0.02 -0.54 1.72
CA ILE A 251 -0.03 -1.44 2.88
C ILE A 251 -0.60 -2.80 2.50
N TYR A 252 -1.74 -2.83 1.81
CA TYR A 252 -2.40 -4.06 1.38
C TYR A 252 -1.47 -4.91 0.50
N TYR A 253 -0.93 -4.33 -0.58
CA TYR A 253 -0.07 -5.07 -1.50
C TYR A 253 1.25 -5.51 -0.87
N PHE A 254 1.84 -4.69 0.01
CA PHE A 254 3.00 -5.11 0.79
C PHE A 254 2.70 -6.37 1.61
N LEU A 255 1.58 -6.40 2.33
CA LEU A 255 1.22 -7.55 3.18
C LEU A 255 0.89 -8.81 2.37
N VAL A 256 0.22 -8.66 1.23
CA VAL A 256 -0.04 -9.78 0.30
C VAL A 256 1.27 -10.37 -0.25
N ASP A 257 2.16 -9.51 -0.74
CA ASP A 257 3.45 -9.93 -1.26
C ASP A 257 4.33 -10.50 -0.13
N TYR A 258 4.33 -9.90 1.06
CA TYR A 258 5.07 -10.41 2.22
C TYR A 258 4.58 -11.80 2.66
N HIS A 259 3.26 -12.01 2.73
CA HIS A 259 2.68 -13.30 3.09
C HIS A 259 3.02 -14.40 2.07
N THR A 260 2.98 -14.07 0.78
CA THR A 260 3.27 -15.04 -0.28
C THR A 260 4.77 -15.30 -0.44
N ASP A 261 5.56 -14.22 -0.51
CA ASP A 261 6.98 -14.29 -0.87
C ASP A 261 7.89 -14.50 0.35
N VAL A 262 7.52 -14.05 1.55
CA VAL A 262 8.35 -14.17 2.77
C VAL A 262 7.83 -15.27 3.69
N LEU A 263 6.55 -15.25 4.06
CA LEU A 263 5.96 -16.29 4.92
C LEU A 263 5.77 -17.62 4.18
N LYS A 264 5.80 -17.60 2.83
CA LYS A 264 5.60 -18.78 1.97
C LYS A 264 4.26 -19.47 2.20
N GLU A 265 3.25 -18.69 2.62
CA GLU A 265 1.90 -19.17 2.85
C GLU A 265 0.98 -18.83 1.68
N LYS A 266 -0.06 -19.65 1.48
CA LYS A 266 -1.07 -19.39 0.46
C LYS A 266 -1.98 -18.24 0.91
N TYR A 267 -2.00 -17.15 0.14
CA TYR A 267 -2.94 -16.05 0.35
C TYR A 267 -4.39 -16.51 0.11
N LYS A 268 -5.28 -16.18 1.04
CA LYS A 268 -6.71 -16.52 1.07
C LYS A 268 -7.59 -15.33 1.44
N GLY A 269 -7.08 -14.10 1.30
CA GLY A 269 -7.82 -12.88 1.65
C GLY A 269 -7.62 -12.40 3.08
N GLN A 270 -6.56 -12.84 3.77
CA GLN A 270 -6.27 -12.50 5.17
C GLN A 270 -6.26 -10.98 5.43
N TYR A 271 -5.93 -10.19 4.41
CA TYR A 271 -5.79 -8.74 4.52
C TYR A 271 -6.76 -7.96 3.62
N ASP A 272 -7.69 -8.64 2.93
CA ASP A 272 -8.63 -7.99 2.00
C ASP A 272 -9.43 -6.89 2.69
N ASN A 273 -9.83 -7.13 3.94
CA ASN A 273 -10.54 -6.18 4.77
C ASN A 273 -9.75 -4.89 5.07
N LEU A 274 -8.43 -4.79 4.80
CA LEU A 274 -7.73 -3.49 4.80
C LEU A 274 -8.37 -2.51 3.81
N LEU A 275 -8.96 -3.04 2.74
CA LEU A 275 -9.66 -2.27 1.72
C LEU A 275 -11.16 -2.12 2.05
N PHE A 276 -11.63 -2.47 3.25
CA PHE A 276 -13.03 -2.36 3.66
C PHE A 276 -13.60 -0.95 3.50
N PHE A 277 -12.95 0.08 4.06
CA PHE A 277 -13.39 1.47 3.86
C PHE A 277 -13.10 1.96 2.43
N TYR A 278 -12.00 1.49 1.85
CA TYR A 278 -11.51 1.93 0.56
C TYR A 278 -12.46 1.53 -0.58
N SER A 279 -12.87 0.26 -0.65
CA SER A 279 -13.77 -0.25 -1.68
C SER A 279 -15.15 0.37 -1.57
N PHE A 280 -15.65 0.58 -0.34
CA PHE A 280 -16.90 1.30 -0.12
C PHE A 280 -16.84 2.72 -0.69
N MET A 281 -15.81 3.49 -0.33
CA MET A 281 -15.63 4.85 -0.86
C MET A 281 -15.43 4.88 -2.37
N HIS A 282 -14.68 3.93 -2.92
CA HIS A 282 -14.50 3.78 -4.36
C HIS A 282 -15.84 3.58 -5.06
N GLN A 283 -16.70 2.68 -4.56
CA GLN A 283 -18.02 2.42 -5.11
C GLN A 283 -18.92 3.66 -5.03
N LEU A 284 -18.94 4.39 -3.91
CA LEU A 284 -19.72 5.62 -3.78
C LEU A 284 -19.35 6.66 -4.85
N ILE A 285 -18.06 6.78 -5.14
CA ILE A 285 -17.54 7.78 -6.06
C ILE A 285 -17.74 7.34 -7.51
N LYS A 286 -17.62 6.04 -7.79
CA LYS A 286 -17.99 5.43 -9.08
C LYS A 286 -19.47 5.70 -9.38
N ASN A 287 -20.35 5.40 -8.43
CA ASN A 287 -21.80 5.62 -8.56
C ASN A 287 -22.14 7.11 -8.72
N ALA A 288 -21.44 8.01 -8.04
CA ALA A 288 -21.64 9.46 -8.19
C ALA A 288 -21.16 10.01 -9.54
N LYS A 289 -20.19 9.34 -10.18
CA LYS A 289 -19.65 9.72 -11.50
C LYS A 289 -20.46 9.14 -12.66
N SER A 290 -21.18 8.03 -12.45
CA SER A 290 -22.07 7.44 -13.45
C SER A 290 -23.32 8.31 -13.66
N PRO A 291 -23.52 8.93 -14.84
CA PRO A 291 -24.61 9.88 -15.07
C PRO A 291 -26.00 9.23 -15.24
N GLY A 292 -26.17 7.92 -14.99
CA GLY A 292 -27.35 7.14 -15.42
C GLY A 292 -28.51 6.96 -14.44
N ASP A 293 -28.37 7.21 -13.13
CA ASP A 293 -29.39 6.82 -12.13
C ASP A 293 -30.05 8.00 -11.38
N LYS A 294 -30.23 9.14 -12.06
CA LYS A 294 -30.96 10.28 -11.49
C LYS A 294 -32.47 10.28 -11.75
N GLU A 295 -33.04 9.28 -12.43
CA GLU A 295 -34.41 9.36 -12.97
C GLU A 295 -35.51 8.55 -12.25
N THR A 296 -35.25 7.86 -11.14
CA THR A 296 -36.30 7.07 -10.43
C THR A 296 -36.57 7.42 -8.98
N ARG A 297 -36.11 8.58 -8.48
CA ARG A 297 -36.63 9.15 -7.22
C ARG A 297 -37.57 10.31 -7.49
N LYS A 298 -38.67 10.03 -8.21
CA LYS A 298 -39.87 10.86 -8.09
C LYS A 298 -40.52 10.57 -6.74
N ILE A 299 -40.42 11.58 -5.89
CA ILE A 299 -41.17 11.80 -4.66
C ILE A 299 -42.63 11.42 -4.91
N THR A 300 -43.12 10.43 -4.15
CA THR A 300 -44.56 10.26 -3.96
C THR A 300 -44.91 11.03 -2.70
N HIS A 301 -45.75 12.05 -2.87
CA HIS A 301 -46.42 12.79 -1.80
C HIS A 301 -47.37 11.87 -1.02
#